data_AF-A0A559J2D6-F1
#
_entry.id   AF-A0A559J2D6-F1
#
_cell.length_a   1.000
_cell.length_b   1.000
_cell.length_c   1.000
_cell.angle_alpha   90.00
_cell.angle_beta   90.00
_cell.angle_gamma   90.00
#
_symmetry.space_group_name_H-M   'P 1'
#
loop_
_entity.id
_entity.type
_entity.pdbx_description
1 polymer ?
#
loop_
_entity_poly.entity_id
_entity_poly.type
_entity_poly.pdbx_seq_one_letter_code
_entity_poly.pdbx_strand_id
1 'polypeptide(L)'
;MSIQLAILGILSWKSSTGYELKKIFEDSSFMYWSGNNNQIYKALMYMENENFVTSEVVHQDNSPSKKIYSITEEGLKELKKWLVSSPEVPEIKKTFLVQLAWSDMLSNQELSKALSKYENEIKLHLIMQNEKYRRALHSPNRSNRESLIWEMISENIISTYNNELNWVRETRQKLFKNEVVEEEEKMNYQIREIESKKYIELISTTEPLSTENDALDLIALCWEHETNVLMIHYATLSEDFFKLKTKLAGNMIQKFTNYGIKATAIIPQETIQKGRFKEMAMETNKGNHFRLYESKEEAEKWLLK
;
A
#
# COMPACT_ATOMS: atom_id res chain seq x y z
N MET A 1 -14.19 -0.62 20.32
CA MET A 1 -13.94 -2.07 20.06
C MET A 1 -12.82 -2.63 20.95
N SER A 2 -13.04 -3.76 21.65
CA SER A 2 -11.99 -4.47 22.39
C SER A 2 -11.15 -5.36 21.48
N ILE A 3 -9.82 -5.25 21.56
CA ILE A 3 -8.87 -6.13 20.84
C ILE A 3 -9.07 -7.61 21.16
N GLN A 4 -9.59 -7.93 22.35
CA GLN A 4 -9.86 -9.30 22.79
C GLN A 4 -10.90 -9.99 21.88
N LEU A 5 -11.96 -9.27 21.51
CA LEU A 5 -13.03 -9.79 20.65
C LEU A 5 -12.53 -10.04 19.21
N ALA A 6 -11.67 -9.15 18.71
CA ALA A 6 -10.99 -9.37 17.42
C ALA A 6 -10.07 -10.60 17.46
N ILE A 7 -9.33 -10.80 18.56
CA ILE A 7 -8.51 -12.01 18.78
C ILE A 7 -9.41 -13.26 18.80
N LEU A 8 -10.53 -13.25 19.53
CA LEU A 8 -11.47 -14.37 19.55
C LEU A 8 -12.02 -14.68 18.15
N GLY A 9 -12.35 -13.65 17.37
CA GLY A 9 -12.75 -13.80 15.97
C GLY A 9 -11.72 -14.57 15.15
N ILE A 10 -10.45 -14.17 15.23
CA ILE A 10 -9.33 -14.84 14.53
C ILE A 10 -9.14 -16.27 15.03
N LEU A 11 -9.14 -16.48 16.35
CA LEU A 11 -8.93 -17.81 16.95
C LEU A 11 -10.11 -18.76 16.71
N SER A 12 -11.31 -18.24 16.45
CA SER A 12 -12.46 -19.03 15.98
C SER A 12 -12.25 -19.58 14.57
N TRP A 13 -11.41 -18.92 13.76
CA TRP A 13 -11.05 -19.37 12.42
C TRP A 13 -9.87 -20.35 12.46
N LYS A 14 -8.80 -20.00 13.19
CA LYS A 14 -7.61 -20.86 13.33
C LYS A 14 -6.83 -20.57 14.61
N SER A 15 -6.30 -21.63 15.24
CA SER A 15 -5.30 -21.49 16.29
C SER A 15 -4.07 -20.74 15.76
N SER A 16 -3.54 -19.81 16.56
CA SER A 16 -2.51 -18.88 16.11
C SER A 16 -1.53 -18.54 17.24
N THR A 17 -0.29 -18.27 16.88
CA THR A 17 0.69 -17.67 17.79
C THR A 17 0.41 -16.16 17.98
N GLY A 18 0.94 -15.58 19.06
CA GLY A 18 0.86 -14.13 19.26
C GLY A 18 1.50 -13.32 18.11
N TYR A 19 2.52 -13.87 17.46
CA TYR A 19 3.15 -13.25 16.30
C TYR A 19 2.26 -13.28 15.05
N GLU A 20 1.59 -14.41 14.78
CA GLU A 20 0.64 -14.52 13.66
C GLU A 20 -0.57 -13.61 13.87
N LEU A 21 -1.10 -13.54 15.09
CA LEU A 21 -2.18 -12.61 15.44
C LEU A 21 -1.74 -11.17 15.16
N LYS A 22 -0.54 -10.79 15.59
CA LYS A 22 0.03 -9.48 15.31
C LYS A 22 0.07 -9.20 13.79
N LYS A 23 0.59 -10.14 13.00
CA LYS A 23 0.67 -9.99 11.56
C LYS A 23 -0.72 -9.81 10.92
N ILE A 24 -1.73 -10.55 11.41
CA ILE A 24 -3.13 -10.39 10.95
C ILE A 24 -3.66 -8.99 11.27
N PHE A 25 -3.38 -8.45 12.45
CA PHE A 25 -3.76 -7.07 12.80
C PHE A 25 -3.03 -6.03 11.95
N GLU A 26 -1.74 -6.19 11.71
CA GLU A 26 -0.94 -5.31 10.84
C GLU A 26 -1.45 -5.30 9.40
N ASP A 27 -1.85 -6.47 8.90
CA ASP A 27 -2.35 -6.64 7.54
C ASP A 27 -3.84 -6.23 7.40
N SER A 28 -4.60 -6.14 8.50
CA SER A 28 -6.03 -5.79 8.49
C SER A 28 -6.26 -4.29 8.32
N SER A 29 -7.36 -3.95 7.65
CA SER A 29 -7.76 -2.55 7.41
C SER A 29 -8.93 -2.09 8.30
N PHE A 30 -9.51 -3.00 9.08
CA PHE A 30 -10.67 -2.70 9.94
C PHE A 30 -10.50 -3.21 11.38
N MET A 31 -9.58 -4.14 11.64
CA MET A 31 -9.27 -4.58 13.00
C MET A 31 -8.25 -3.63 13.63
N TYR A 32 -8.74 -2.67 14.43
CA TYR A 32 -7.86 -1.69 15.08
C TYR A 32 -6.87 -2.33 16.06
N TRP A 33 -5.59 -1.95 15.91
CA TRP A 33 -4.51 -2.23 16.83
C TRP A 33 -3.63 -1.00 16.99
N SER A 34 -3.18 -0.71 18.21
CA SER A 34 -2.43 0.51 18.54
C SER A 34 -0.98 0.53 18.01
N GLY A 35 -0.50 -0.54 17.39
CA GLY A 35 0.92 -0.72 17.06
C GLY A 35 1.78 -1.20 18.26
N ASN A 36 1.23 -1.22 19.47
CA ASN A 36 1.94 -1.68 20.65
C ASN A 36 1.92 -3.21 20.73
N ASN A 37 3.09 -3.85 20.52
CA ASN A 37 3.25 -5.31 20.59
C ASN A 37 2.73 -5.89 21.91
N ASN A 38 2.90 -5.17 23.03
CA ASN A 38 2.49 -5.66 24.34
C ASN A 38 0.97 -5.73 24.49
N GLN A 39 0.20 -5.03 23.66
CA GLN A 39 -1.26 -5.03 23.75
C GLN A 39 -1.85 -6.43 23.46
N ILE A 40 -1.34 -7.10 22.42
CA ILE A 40 -1.81 -8.45 22.03
C ILE A 40 -1.44 -9.46 23.11
N TYR A 41 -0.19 -9.47 23.57
CA TYR A 41 0.25 -10.42 24.60
C TYR A 41 -0.46 -10.20 25.95
N LYS A 42 -0.70 -8.94 26.35
CA LYS A 42 -1.51 -8.63 27.54
C LYS A 42 -2.95 -9.11 27.39
N ALA A 43 -3.55 -8.94 26.22
CA ALA A 43 -4.89 -9.43 25.95
C ALA A 43 -4.95 -10.97 26.02
N LEU A 44 -3.97 -11.66 25.43
CA LEU A 44 -3.88 -13.13 25.48
C LEU A 44 -3.72 -13.67 26.90
N MET A 45 -2.86 -13.05 27.72
CA MET A 45 -2.73 -13.44 29.13
C MET A 45 -4.04 -13.26 29.91
N TYR A 46 -4.73 -12.15 29.69
CA TYR A 46 -6.05 -11.92 30.29
C TYR A 46 -7.07 -12.97 29.81
N MET A 47 -7.16 -13.22 28.51
CA MET A 47 -8.10 -14.18 27.93
C MET A 47 -7.83 -15.62 28.38
N GLU A 48 -6.57 -15.97 28.63
CA GLU A 48 -6.18 -17.26 29.20
C GLU A 48 -6.62 -17.39 30.66
N ASN A 49 -6.45 -16.33 31.48
CA ASN A 49 -6.93 -16.29 32.86
C ASN A 49 -8.47 -16.38 32.96
N GLU A 50 -9.19 -15.79 32.01
CA GLU A 50 -10.66 -15.85 31.93
C GLU A 50 -11.17 -17.13 31.25
N ASN A 51 -10.28 -18.08 30.92
CA ASN A 51 -10.61 -19.33 30.23
C ASN A 51 -11.30 -19.13 28.86
N PHE A 52 -11.09 -18.00 28.20
CA PHE A 52 -11.57 -17.75 26.83
C PHE A 52 -10.66 -18.36 25.77
N VAL A 53 -9.38 -18.56 26.10
CA VAL A 53 -8.40 -19.24 25.25
C VAL A 53 -7.57 -20.20 26.09
N THR A 54 -7.06 -21.25 25.45
CA THR A 54 -5.99 -22.09 25.98
C THR A 54 -4.73 -21.89 25.17
N SER A 55 -3.60 -22.32 25.72
CA SER A 55 -2.34 -22.32 25.01
C SER A 55 -1.55 -23.61 25.16
N GLU A 56 -0.76 -23.91 24.13
CA GLU A 56 0.17 -25.02 24.09
C GLU A 56 1.55 -24.50 23.69
N VAL A 57 2.60 -24.96 24.39
CA VAL A 57 3.99 -24.68 24.03
C VAL A 57 4.50 -25.80 23.14
N VAL A 58 4.76 -25.48 21.88
CA VAL A 58 5.33 -26.42 20.91
C VAL A 58 6.83 -26.18 20.81
N HIS A 59 7.61 -27.17 21.24
CA HIS A 59 9.06 -27.17 21.10
C HIS A 59 9.47 -27.46 19.66
N GLN A 60 10.51 -26.78 19.16
CA GLN A 60 11.02 -26.94 17.81
C GLN A 60 12.52 -27.23 17.88
N ASP A 61 13.00 -28.22 17.12
CA ASP A 61 14.39 -28.71 17.24
C ASP A 61 15.45 -27.66 16.88
N ASN A 62 15.11 -26.70 16.01
CA ASN A 62 16.03 -25.66 15.50
C ASN A 62 15.45 -24.23 15.55
N SER A 63 14.45 -23.97 16.41
CA SER A 63 13.81 -22.66 16.52
C SER A 63 13.25 -22.41 17.92
N PRO A 64 13.02 -21.14 18.32
CA PRO A 64 12.42 -20.85 19.61
C PRO A 64 11.07 -21.55 19.78
N SER A 65 10.79 -22.03 20.99
CA SER A 65 9.48 -22.65 21.28
C SER A 65 8.36 -21.65 21.00
N LYS A 66 7.28 -22.11 20.36
CA LYS A 66 6.13 -21.27 20.00
C LYS A 66 4.95 -21.57 20.92
N LYS A 67 4.32 -20.52 21.43
CA LYS A 67 3.07 -20.60 22.20
C LYS A 67 1.90 -20.42 21.24
N ILE A 68 1.15 -21.48 20.98
CA ILE A 68 -0.03 -21.49 20.11
C ILE A 68 -1.26 -21.29 21.00
N TYR A 69 -2.14 -20.36 20.62
CA TYR A 69 -3.40 -20.12 21.32
C TYR A 69 -4.56 -20.70 20.53
N SER A 70 -5.53 -21.26 21.25
CA SER A 70 -6.76 -21.83 20.72
C SER A 70 -7.96 -21.28 21.48
N ILE A 71 -9.07 -21.02 20.81
CA ILE A 71 -10.30 -20.58 21.46
C ILE A 71 -10.95 -21.73 22.25
N THR A 72 -11.54 -21.44 23.40
CA THR A 72 -12.35 -22.40 24.18
C THR A 72 -13.84 -22.28 23.86
N GLU A 73 -14.66 -23.19 24.41
CA GLU A 73 -16.12 -23.04 24.37
C GLU A 73 -16.61 -21.73 25.02
N GLU A 74 -15.94 -21.31 26.09
CA GLU A 74 -16.26 -20.07 26.82
C GLU A 74 -15.88 -18.84 26.00
N GLY A 75 -14.74 -18.88 25.32
CA GLY A 75 -14.36 -17.84 24.35
C GLY A 75 -15.34 -17.75 23.17
N LEU A 76 -15.84 -18.89 22.67
CA LEU A 76 -16.87 -18.92 21.63
C LEU A 76 -18.20 -18.33 22.10
N LYS A 77 -18.61 -18.61 23.34
CA LYS A 77 -19.82 -18.00 23.94
C LYS A 77 -19.68 -16.49 24.05
N GLU A 78 -18.53 -15.99 24.51
CA GLU A 78 -18.28 -14.55 24.63
C GLU A 78 -18.24 -13.86 23.27
N LEU A 79 -17.59 -14.49 22.27
CA LEU A 79 -17.61 -14.00 20.89
C LEU A 79 -19.05 -13.92 20.36
N LYS A 80 -19.84 -14.99 20.53
CA LYS A 80 -21.24 -15.04 20.07
C LYS A 80 -22.10 -13.96 20.73
N LYS A 81 -21.92 -13.73 22.02
CA LYS A 81 -22.61 -12.66 22.78
C LYS A 81 -22.33 -11.29 22.19
N TRP A 82 -21.08 -11.01 21.80
CA TRP A 82 -20.74 -9.76 21.15
C TRP A 82 -21.32 -9.64 19.73
N LEU A 83 -21.29 -10.72 18.93
CA LEU A 83 -21.82 -10.71 17.56
C LEU A 83 -23.33 -10.39 17.47
N VAL A 84 -24.09 -10.60 18.55
CA VAL A 84 -25.53 -10.25 18.64
C VAL A 84 -25.80 -8.94 19.38
N SER A 85 -24.74 -8.27 19.86
CA SER A 85 -24.87 -6.97 20.52
C SER A 85 -25.19 -5.86 19.51
N SER A 86 -25.73 -4.75 20.01
CA SER A 86 -26.06 -3.61 19.15
C SER A 86 -24.78 -3.04 18.49
N PRO A 87 -24.80 -2.80 17.17
CA PRO A 87 -23.65 -2.22 16.49
C PRO A 87 -23.43 -0.76 16.90
N GLU A 88 -22.16 -0.35 16.94
CA GLU A 88 -21.76 1.05 17.12
C GLU A 88 -21.69 1.76 15.77
N VAL A 89 -21.99 3.06 15.75
CA VAL A 89 -21.73 3.88 14.56
C VAL A 89 -20.21 4.01 14.34
N PRO A 90 -19.73 4.00 13.09
CA PRO A 90 -18.30 4.16 12.82
C PRO A 90 -17.75 5.50 13.33
N GLU A 91 -16.58 5.48 13.98
CA GLU A 91 -15.84 6.71 14.28
C GLU A 91 -15.13 7.23 13.01
N ILE A 92 -15.50 8.42 12.54
CA ILE A 92 -14.92 9.04 11.34
C ILE A 92 -13.95 10.15 11.76
N LYS A 93 -12.65 9.97 11.46
CA LYS A 93 -11.60 10.98 11.70
C LYS A 93 -11.05 11.48 10.37
N LYS A 94 -11.32 12.74 10.03
CA LYS A 94 -10.99 13.35 8.74
C LYS A 94 -10.12 14.59 8.91
N THR A 95 -8.85 14.36 9.27
CA THR A 95 -7.87 15.45 9.54
C THR A 95 -7.73 16.40 8.36
N PHE A 96 -7.76 15.91 7.12
CA PHE A 96 -7.66 16.75 5.93
C PHE A 96 -8.84 17.73 5.80
N LEU A 97 -10.06 17.34 6.18
CA LEU A 97 -11.21 18.27 6.17
C LEU A 97 -11.02 19.41 7.17
N VAL A 98 -10.34 19.16 8.28
CA VAL A 98 -9.96 20.21 9.24
C VAL A 98 -8.92 21.16 8.63
N GLN A 99 -7.95 20.64 7.88
CA GLN A 99 -6.99 21.48 7.15
C GLN A 99 -7.68 22.32 6.07
N LEU A 100 -8.59 21.71 5.31
CA LEU A 100 -9.34 22.38 4.25
C LEU A 100 -10.27 23.48 4.81
N ALA A 101 -10.84 23.28 6.00
CA ALA A 101 -11.67 24.29 6.66
C ALA A 101 -10.93 25.61 6.93
N TRP A 102 -9.60 25.59 6.99
CA TRP A 102 -8.75 26.75 7.25
C TRP A 102 -7.83 27.09 6.08
N SER A 103 -8.12 26.60 4.87
CA SER A 103 -7.24 26.79 3.71
C SER A 103 -7.39 28.12 2.98
N ASP A 104 -8.30 28.99 3.39
CA ASP A 104 -8.53 30.32 2.78
C ASP A 104 -7.29 31.24 2.87
N MET A 105 -6.39 30.96 3.82
CA MET A 105 -5.10 31.66 3.94
C MET A 105 -4.06 31.23 2.89
N LEU A 106 -4.32 30.17 2.13
CA LEU A 106 -3.40 29.64 1.12
C LEU A 106 -3.66 30.30 -0.23
N SER A 107 -2.60 30.47 -1.02
CA SER A 107 -2.73 30.76 -2.45
C SER A 107 -3.37 29.57 -3.20
N ASN A 108 -3.93 29.83 -4.38
CA ASN A 108 -4.51 28.78 -5.24
C ASN A 108 -3.50 27.68 -5.57
N GLN A 109 -2.22 28.03 -5.78
CA GLN A 109 -1.15 27.06 -6.02
C GLN A 109 -0.90 26.17 -4.79
N GLU A 110 -0.84 26.75 -3.60
CA GLU A 110 -0.64 26.00 -2.34
C GLU A 110 -1.82 25.06 -2.05
N LEU A 111 -3.05 25.56 -2.23
CA LEU A 111 -4.27 24.76 -2.05
C LEU A 111 -4.37 23.62 -3.08
N SER A 112 -4.07 23.90 -4.35
CA SER A 112 -4.02 22.88 -5.41
C SER A 112 -2.98 21.80 -5.10
N LYS A 113 -1.81 22.18 -4.58
CA LYS A 113 -0.77 21.24 -4.15
C LYS A 113 -1.20 20.41 -2.93
N ALA A 114 -1.91 21.01 -1.97
CA ALA A 114 -2.45 20.30 -0.81
C ALA A 114 -3.51 19.27 -1.22
N LEU A 115 -4.44 19.64 -2.10
CA LEU A 115 -5.44 18.73 -2.68
C LEU A 115 -4.79 17.60 -3.48
N SER A 116 -3.78 17.90 -4.29
CA SER A 116 -3.02 16.87 -5.05
C SER A 116 -2.34 15.86 -4.13
N LYS A 117 -1.67 16.34 -3.07
CA LYS A 117 -1.05 15.45 -2.07
C LYS A 117 -2.09 14.54 -1.42
N TYR A 118 -3.22 15.11 -1.03
CA TYR A 118 -4.30 14.35 -0.42
C TYR A 118 -4.90 13.30 -1.36
N GLU A 119 -5.15 13.68 -2.62
CA GLU A 119 -5.60 12.77 -3.67
C GLU A 119 -4.65 11.59 -3.84
N ASN A 120 -3.34 11.84 -3.86
CA ASN A 120 -2.33 10.79 -4.01
C ASN A 120 -2.30 9.84 -2.80
N GLU A 121 -2.40 10.36 -1.58
CA GLU A 121 -2.51 9.51 -0.37
C GLU A 121 -3.76 8.62 -0.40
N ILE A 122 -4.90 9.14 -0.86
CA ILE A 122 -6.13 8.34 -1.03
C ILE A 122 -5.93 7.25 -2.10
N LYS A 123 -5.39 7.62 -3.27
CA LYS A 123 -5.10 6.67 -4.36
C LYS A 123 -4.23 5.53 -3.85
N LEU A 124 -3.20 5.86 -3.07
CA LEU A 124 -2.30 4.89 -2.47
C LEU A 124 -2.98 3.92 -1.54
N HIS A 125 -3.82 4.43 -0.65
CA HIS A 125 -4.58 3.56 0.23
C HIS A 125 -5.56 2.69 -0.55
N LEU A 126 -6.31 3.24 -1.52
CA LEU A 126 -7.22 2.49 -2.39
C LEU A 126 -6.50 1.31 -3.06
N ILE A 127 -5.35 1.59 -3.65
CA ILE A 127 -4.42 0.65 -4.24
C ILE A 127 -4.08 -0.50 -3.27
N MET A 128 -3.69 -0.15 -2.04
CA MET A 128 -3.28 -1.15 -1.05
C MET A 128 -4.46 -2.04 -0.67
N GLN A 129 -5.67 -1.49 -0.59
CA GLN A 129 -6.88 -2.27 -0.30
C GLN A 129 -7.24 -3.21 -1.44
N ASN A 130 -7.17 -2.75 -2.69
CA ASN A 130 -7.40 -3.59 -3.85
C ASN A 130 -6.42 -4.76 -3.89
N GLU A 131 -5.14 -4.53 -3.59
CA GLU A 131 -4.14 -5.60 -3.55
C GLU A 131 -4.37 -6.59 -2.40
N LYS A 132 -4.76 -6.12 -1.21
CA LYS A 132 -5.15 -6.98 -0.09
C LYS A 132 -6.36 -7.86 -0.46
N TYR A 133 -7.36 -7.28 -1.09
CA TYR A 133 -8.54 -7.99 -1.58
C TYR A 133 -8.17 -9.04 -2.63
N ARG A 134 -7.37 -8.66 -3.64
CA ARG A 134 -6.89 -9.57 -4.70
C ARG A 134 -6.13 -10.78 -4.14
N ARG A 135 -5.34 -10.60 -3.08
CA ARG A 135 -4.59 -11.68 -2.42
C ARG A 135 -5.45 -12.52 -1.47
N ALA A 136 -6.71 -12.14 -1.21
CA ALA A 136 -7.58 -12.75 -0.20
C ALA A 136 -6.90 -12.90 1.17
N LEU A 137 -6.10 -11.90 1.55
CA LEU A 137 -5.21 -12.01 2.70
C LEU A 137 -6.02 -12.14 4.00
N HIS A 138 -5.70 -13.17 4.80
CA HIS A 138 -6.34 -13.47 6.09
C HIS A 138 -7.87 -13.53 6.07
N SER A 139 -8.46 -13.97 4.96
CA SER A 139 -9.91 -14.06 4.77
C SER A 139 -10.42 -15.50 4.95
N PRO A 140 -11.12 -15.82 6.06
CA PRO A 140 -11.85 -17.08 6.24
C PRO A 140 -12.82 -17.36 5.10
N ASN A 141 -12.94 -18.65 4.75
CA ASN A 141 -13.80 -19.13 3.68
C ASN A 141 -14.50 -20.46 4.07
N ARG A 142 -14.91 -20.60 5.34
CA ARG A 142 -15.50 -21.85 5.88
C ARG A 142 -16.87 -22.14 5.29
N SER A 143 -17.56 -21.14 4.74
CA SER A 143 -18.85 -21.26 4.08
C SER A 143 -19.03 -20.18 3.01
N ASN A 144 -19.92 -20.39 2.04
CA ASN A 144 -20.27 -19.38 1.03
C ASN A 144 -20.72 -18.06 1.65
N ARG A 145 -21.49 -18.14 2.75
CA ARG A 145 -21.93 -16.95 3.49
C ARG A 145 -20.75 -16.18 4.08
N GLU A 146 -19.78 -16.89 4.65
CA GLU A 146 -18.59 -16.25 5.22
C GLU A 146 -17.75 -15.58 4.13
N SER A 147 -17.48 -16.27 3.03
CA SER A 147 -16.73 -15.69 1.90
C SER A 147 -17.39 -14.42 1.37
N LEU A 148 -18.72 -14.44 1.19
CA LEU A 148 -19.47 -13.26 0.76
C LEU A 148 -19.40 -12.12 1.77
N ILE A 149 -19.47 -12.40 3.08
CA ILE A 149 -19.35 -11.36 4.12
C ILE A 149 -17.97 -10.69 4.04
N TRP A 150 -16.90 -11.46 3.85
CA TRP A 150 -15.54 -10.91 3.71
C TRP A 150 -15.38 -10.08 2.44
N GLU A 151 -15.98 -10.50 1.32
CA GLU A 151 -16.06 -9.70 0.09
C GLU A 151 -16.78 -8.36 0.35
N MET A 152 -17.92 -8.37 1.03
CA MET A 152 -18.67 -7.14 1.38
C MET A 152 -17.90 -6.21 2.32
N ILE A 153 -17.09 -6.76 3.24
CA ILE A 153 -16.19 -5.95 4.08
C ILE A 153 -15.14 -5.26 3.21
N SER A 154 -14.51 -5.98 2.28
CA SER A 154 -13.55 -5.39 1.34
C SER A 154 -14.18 -4.33 0.46
N GLU A 155 -15.37 -4.58 -0.10
CA GLU A 155 -16.11 -3.61 -0.91
C GLU A 155 -16.44 -2.33 -0.13
N ASN A 156 -16.85 -2.44 1.14
CA ASN A 156 -17.11 -1.28 1.99
C ASN A 156 -15.86 -0.41 2.20
N ILE A 157 -14.71 -1.05 2.43
CA ILE A 157 -13.44 -0.33 2.63
C ILE A 157 -13.00 0.34 1.33
N ILE A 158 -13.01 -0.40 0.21
CA ILE A 158 -12.62 0.11 -1.12
C ILE A 158 -13.52 1.27 -1.55
N SER A 159 -14.84 1.12 -1.40
CA SER A 159 -15.81 2.17 -1.73
C SER A 159 -15.61 3.45 -0.91
N THR A 160 -15.17 3.34 0.35
CA THR A 160 -14.82 4.52 1.17
C THR A 160 -13.72 5.35 0.52
N TYR A 161 -12.67 4.73 0.00
CA TYR A 161 -11.58 5.44 -0.69
C TYR A 161 -12.00 5.95 -2.06
N ASN A 162 -12.80 5.19 -2.82
CA ASN A 162 -13.35 5.66 -4.09
C ASN A 162 -14.22 6.91 -3.91
N ASN A 163 -15.08 6.91 -2.88
CA ASN A 163 -15.94 8.04 -2.57
C ASN A 163 -15.11 9.27 -2.17
N GLU A 164 -14.07 9.09 -1.35
CA GLU A 164 -13.18 10.20 -0.97
C GLU A 164 -12.42 10.75 -2.19
N LEU A 165 -11.96 9.88 -3.07
CA LEU A 165 -11.25 10.23 -4.29
C LEU A 165 -12.14 11.04 -5.25
N ASN A 166 -13.39 10.62 -5.42
CA ASN A 166 -14.38 11.36 -6.21
C ASN A 166 -14.65 12.73 -5.58
N TRP A 167 -14.83 12.77 -4.26
CA TRP A 167 -15.08 14.02 -3.54
C TRP A 167 -13.93 15.04 -3.70
N VAL A 168 -12.66 14.62 -3.56
CA VAL A 168 -11.52 15.55 -3.71
C VAL A 168 -11.41 16.07 -5.14
N ARG A 169 -11.65 15.22 -6.15
CA ARG A 169 -11.65 15.60 -7.57
C ARG A 169 -12.74 16.62 -7.88
N GLU A 170 -13.96 16.37 -7.43
CA GLU A 170 -15.06 17.32 -7.57
C GLU A 170 -14.80 18.64 -6.85
N THR A 171 -14.20 18.57 -5.65
CA THR A 171 -13.87 19.75 -4.85
C THR A 171 -12.84 20.61 -5.58
N ARG A 172 -11.78 19.99 -6.12
CA ARG A 172 -10.78 20.67 -6.96
C ARG A 172 -11.42 21.34 -8.16
N GLN A 173 -12.26 20.62 -8.91
CA GLN A 173 -12.96 21.18 -10.07
C GLN A 173 -13.84 22.38 -9.70
N LYS A 174 -14.55 22.33 -8.57
CA LYS A 174 -15.42 23.42 -8.11
C LYS A 174 -14.62 24.64 -7.64
N LEU A 175 -13.52 24.44 -6.93
CA LEU A 175 -12.66 25.52 -6.42
C LEU A 175 -11.93 26.25 -7.54
N PHE A 176 -11.51 25.53 -8.58
CA PHE A 176 -10.69 26.08 -9.67
C PHE A 176 -11.44 26.24 -11.00
N LYS A 177 -12.78 26.17 -11.00
CA LYS A 177 -13.65 26.15 -12.19
C LYS A 177 -13.42 27.29 -13.20
N ASN A 178 -12.92 28.44 -12.74
CA ASN A 178 -12.73 29.65 -13.55
C ASN A 178 -11.24 29.99 -13.77
N GLU A 179 -10.33 29.17 -13.27
CA GLU A 179 -8.92 29.29 -13.58
C GLU A 179 -8.58 28.21 -14.60
N VAL A 180 -7.84 28.58 -15.65
CA VAL A 180 -6.95 27.61 -16.28
C VAL A 180 -5.90 27.32 -15.22
N VAL A 181 -6.24 26.43 -14.28
CA VAL A 181 -5.19 25.63 -13.66
C VAL A 181 -4.71 24.81 -14.82
N GLU A 182 -3.61 25.22 -15.43
CA GLU A 182 -2.81 24.30 -16.21
C GLU A 182 -2.60 23.11 -15.26
N GLU A 183 -3.38 22.05 -15.44
CA GLU A 183 -2.86 20.71 -15.26
C GLU A 183 -1.75 20.63 -16.30
N GLU A 184 -0.62 21.24 -15.97
CA GLU A 184 0.65 20.82 -16.52
C GLU A 184 0.64 19.31 -16.30
N GLU A 185 0.43 18.54 -17.37
CA GLU A 185 0.56 17.09 -17.34
C GLU A 185 1.93 16.81 -16.73
N LYS A 186 1.94 16.50 -15.43
CA LYS A 186 3.16 16.36 -14.64
C LYS A 186 4.10 15.30 -15.25
N MET A 187 3.52 14.41 -16.06
CA MET A 187 4.13 13.25 -16.70
C MET A 187 3.64 13.14 -18.15
N ASN A 188 4.53 13.34 -19.10
CA ASN A 188 4.33 12.98 -20.50
C ASN A 188 4.74 11.51 -20.70
N TYR A 189 3.78 10.65 -20.99
CA TYR A 189 3.99 9.22 -21.15
C TYR A 189 3.27 8.64 -22.37
N GLN A 190 3.71 7.47 -22.81
CA GLN A 190 3.09 6.71 -23.88
C GLN A 190 2.80 5.29 -23.43
N ILE A 191 1.66 4.76 -23.85
CA ILE A 191 1.30 3.36 -23.67
C ILE A 191 1.79 2.60 -24.90
N ARG A 192 2.64 1.61 -24.69
CA ARG A 192 3.21 0.79 -25.74
C ARG A 192 2.69 -0.64 -25.59
N GLU A 193 2.23 -1.21 -26.69
CA GLU A 193 1.76 -2.59 -26.74
C GLU A 193 2.49 -3.35 -27.84
N ILE A 194 3.17 -4.44 -27.45
CA ILE A 194 3.95 -5.28 -28.35
C ILE A 194 3.69 -6.74 -27.98
N GLU A 195 3.29 -7.55 -28.96
CA GLU A 195 3.08 -9.00 -28.78
C GLU A 195 2.18 -9.37 -27.58
N SER A 196 1.09 -8.60 -27.35
CA SER A 196 0.15 -8.75 -26.22
C SER A 196 0.73 -8.41 -24.84
N LYS A 197 1.89 -7.74 -24.76
CA LYS A 197 2.45 -7.15 -23.55
C LYS A 197 2.37 -5.63 -23.62
N LYS A 198 1.87 -5.02 -22.56
CA LYS A 198 1.65 -3.57 -22.44
C LYS A 198 2.65 -2.97 -21.45
N TYR A 199 3.25 -1.83 -21.75
CA TYR A 199 4.09 -1.08 -20.82
C TYR A 199 3.89 0.43 -20.96
N ILE A 200 4.20 1.15 -19.89
CA ILE A 200 4.21 2.62 -19.88
C ILE A 200 5.62 3.12 -20.12
N GLU A 201 5.78 4.03 -21.07
CA GLU A 201 7.01 4.76 -21.35
C GLU A 201 6.88 6.20 -20.85
N LEU A 202 7.53 6.55 -19.75
CA LEU A 202 7.60 7.90 -19.21
C LEU A 202 8.73 8.68 -19.90
N ILE A 203 8.37 9.66 -20.72
CA ILE A 203 9.27 10.38 -21.62
C ILE A 203 9.82 11.64 -20.94
N SER A 204 8.94 12.44 -20.34
CA SER A 204 9.33 13.69 -19.66
C SER A 204 8.37 14.01 -18.52
N THR A 205 8.82 14.83 -17.57
CA THR A 205 8.00 15.36 -16.47
C THR A 205 8.19 16.88 -16.38
N THR A 206 7.19 17.61 -15.89
CA THR A 206 7.36 19.06 -15.69
C THR A 206 8.30 19.37 -14.53
N GLU A 207 8.21 18.59 -13.46
CA GLU A 207 9.21 18.55 -12.37
C GLU A 207 9.91 17.17 -12.36
N PRO A 208 11.25 17.11 -12.19
CA PRO A 208 11.94 15.85 -12.05
C PRO A 208 11.46 15.05 -10.83
N LEU A 209 11.31 13.74 -10.98
CA LEU A 209 10.92 12.80 -9.93
C LEU A 209 11.95 12.88 -8.79
N SER A 210 11.52 13.42 -7.65
CA SER A 210 12.41 13.83 -6.54
C SER A 210 11.95 13.30 -5.19
N THR A 211 10.81 12.64 -5.12
CA THR A 211 10.21 12.14 -3.90
C THR A 211 9.76 10.69 -4.02
N GLU A 212 9.55 10.03 -2.88
CA GLU A 212 8.94 8.69 -2.86
C GLU A 212 7.50 8.70 -3.40
N ASN A 213 6.78 9.82 -3.25
CA ASN A 213 5.43 9.97 -3.75
C ASN A 213 5.39 9.96 -5.29
N ASP A 214 6.46 10.41 -5.95
CA ASP A 214 6.55 10.34 -7.41
C ASP A 214 6.62 8.89 -7.91
N ALA A 215 7.22 7.96 -7.16
CA ALA A 215 7.17 6.53 -7.51
C ALA A 215 5.75 5.96 -7.37
N LEU A 216 5.00 6.45 -6.38
CA LEU A 216 3.64 6.03 -6.10
C LEU A 216 2.67 6.52 -7.19
N ASP A 217 2.88 7.74 -7.68
CA ASP A 217 2.19 8.27 -8.85
C ASP A 217 2.43 7.40 -10.11
N LEU A 218 3.67 6.96 -10.34
CA LEU A 218 4.00 6.06 -11.46
C LEU A 218 3.40 4.65 -11.31
N ILE A 219 3.33 4.13 -10.09
CA ILE A 219 2.67 2.85 -9.80
C ILE A 219 1.17 2.95 -10.09
N ALA A 220 0.53 4.02 -9.62
CA ALA A 220 -0.88 4.29 -9.88
C ALA A 220 -1.15 4.39 -11.39
N LEU A 221 -0.28 5.11 -12.11
CA LEU A 221 -0.34 5.24 -13.56
C LEU A 221 -0.26 3.87 -14.28
N CYS A 222 0.65 2.99 -13.85
CA CYS A 222 0.76 1.64 -14.42
C CYS A 222 -0.54 0.85 -14.29
N TRP A 223 -1.14 0.85 -13.10
CA TRP A 223 -2.36 0.08 -12.85
C TRP A 223 -3.62 0.68 -13.45
N GLU A 224 -3.71 2.01 -13.56
CA GLU A 224 -4.78 2.68 -14.32
C GLU A 224 -4.85 2.18 -15.77
N HIS A 225 -3.69 1.85 -16.35
CA HIS A 225 -3.56 1.29 -17.68
C HIS A 225 -3.38 -0.23 -17.71
N GLU A 226 -3.74 -0.94 -16.64
CA GLU A 226 -3.72 -2.41 -16.55
C GLU A 226 -2.36 -3.04 -16.90
N THR A 227 -1.26 -2.37 -16.55
CA THR A 227 0.09 -2.90 -16.70
C THR A 227 0.87 -2.80 -15.40
N ASN A 228 1.91 -3.63 -15.27
CA ASN A 228 2.90 -3.54 -14.21
C ASN A 228 4.30 -3.28 -14.77
N VAL A 229 4.40 -2.82 -16.01
CA VAL A 229 5.67 -2.67 -16.74
C VAL A 229 5.91 -1.20 -17.04
N LEU A 230 7.06 -0.66 -16.62
CA LEU A 230 7.37 0.77 -16.68
C LEU A 230 8.77 1.03 -17.25
N MET A 231 8.89 2.01 -18.14
CA MET A 231 10.14 2.52 -18.67
C MET A 231 10.28 4.01 -18.32
N ILE A 232 11.41 4.38 -17.73
CA ILE A 232 11.68 5.73 -17.22
C ILE A 232 12.87 6.33 -17.96
N HIS A 233 12.70 7.48 -18.61
CA HIS A 233 13.80 8.18 -19.28
C HIS A 233 14.63 9.02 -18.29
N TYR A 234 15.95 9.11 -18.54
CA TYR A 234 16.89 9.88 -17.71
C TYR A 234 16.40 11.29 -17.35
N ALA A 235 15.82 12.00 -18.33
CA ALA A 235 15.37 13.38 -18.18
C ALA A 235 14.25 13.57 -17.14
N THR A 236 13.56 12.49 -16.77
CA THR A 236 12.48 12.53 -15.77
C THR A 236 13.02 12.44 -14.33
N LEU A 237 14.27 12.01 -14.13
CA LEU A 237 14.83 11.74 -12.81
C LEU A 237 15.57 12.96 -12.27
N SER A 238 15.31 13.31 -11.00
CA SER A 238 16.08 14.35 -10.32
C SER A 238 17.53 13.94 -10.07
N GLU A 239 18.42 14.92 -9.86
CA GLU A 239 19.82 14.63 -9.47
C GLU A 239 19.92 13.79 -8.19
N ASP A 240 18.95 13.94 -7.29
CA ASP A 240 18.93 13.25 -6.01
C ASP A 240 18.74 11.74 -6.17
N PHE A 241 18.14 11.29 -7.27
CA PHE A 241 18.08 9.87 -7.61
C PHE A 241 19.48 9.27 -7.73
N PHE A 242 20.43 10.02 -8.30
CA PHE A 242 21.80 9.56 -8.54
C PHE A 242 22.71 9.71 -7.31
N LYS A 243 22.27 10.44 -6.28
CA LYS A 243 23.02 10.68 -5.04
C LYS A 243 22.57 9.70 -3.96
N LEU A 244 23.19 8.52 -3.86
CA LEU A 244 22.79 7.46 -2.89
C LEU A 244 22.54 7.91 -1.44
N LYS A 245 23.20 8.98 -0.97
CA LYS A 245 22.97 9.57 0.37
C LYS A 245 21.53 10.06 0.59
N THR A 246 20.79 10.40 -0.46
CA THR A 246 19.40 10.85 -0.42
C THR A 246 18.43 9.70 -0.16
N LYS A 247 18.87 8.46 -0.42
CA LYS A 247 18.06 7.22 -0.40
C LYS A 247 16.91 7.19 -1.42
N LEU A 248 16.77 8.21 -2.27
CA LEU A 248 15.64 8.33 -3.20
C LEU A 248 15.54 7.12 -4.15
N ALA A 249 16.61 6.79 -4.88
CA ALA A 249 16.60 5.66 -5.80
C ALA A 249 16.27 4.34 -5.11
N GLY A 250 16.90 4.07 -3.95
CA GLY A 250 16.63 2.86 -3.17
C GLY A 250 15.16 2.77 -2.75
N ASN A 251 14.59 3.86 -2.24
CA ASN A 251 13.21 3.89 -1.79
C ASN A 251 12.22 3.73 -2.96
N MET A 252 12.46 4.39 -4.10
CA MET A 252 11.64 4.22 -5.31
C MET A 252 11.67 2.79 -5.83
N ILE A 253 12.87 2.19 -5.96
CA ILE A 253 13.05 0.81 -6.43
C ILE A 253 12.39 -0.19 -5.47
N GLN A 254 12.50 0.04 -4.16
CA GLN A 254 11.85 -0.79 -3.16
C GLN A 254 10.32 -0.73 -3.30
N LYS A 255 9.74 0.45 -3.57
CA LYS A 255 8.30 0.58 -3.84
C LYS A 255 7.91 -0.21 -5.09
N PHE A 256 8.62 -0.04 -6.21
CA PHE A 256 8.35 -0.83 -7.42
C PHE A 256 8.38 -2.34 -7.15
N THR A 257 9.36 -2.80 -6.37
CA THR A 257 9.46 -4.21 -5.96
C THR A 257 8.27 -4.64 -5.09
N ASN A 258 7.92 -3.86 -4.07
CA ASN A 258 6.82 -4.16 -3.15
C ASN A 258 5.46 -4.22 -3.87
N TYR A 259 5.27 -3.39 -4.88
CA TYR A 259 4.05 -3.28 -5.67
C TYR A 259 4.09 -4.09 -6.98
N GLY A 260 5.13 -4.90 -7.20
CA GLY A 260 5.22 -5.80 -8.36
C GLY A 260 5.34 -5.08 -9.71
N ILE A 261 5.82 -3.84 -9.71
CA ILE A 261 6.17 -3.11 -10.93
C ILE A 261 7.54 -3.57 -11.42
N LYS A 262 7.59 -4.06 -12.66
CA LYS A 262 8.81 -4.37 -13.41
C LYS A 262 9.22 -3.12 -14.18
N ALA A 263 10.23 -2.43 -13.69
CA ALA A 263 10.64 -1.13 -14.21
C ALA A 263 12.05 -1.12 -14.82
N THR A 264 12.28 -0.27 -15.81
CA THR A 264 13.63 0.08 -16.28
C THR A 264 13.84 1.58 -16.28
N ALA A 265 15.08 2.01 -16.09
CA ALA A 265 15.47 3.38 -16.42
C ALA A 265 16.56 3.42 -17.50
N ILE A 266 16.36 4.28 -18.50
CA ILE A 266 17.34 4.55 -19.57
C ILE A 266 18.24 5.68 -19.07
N ILE A 267 19.50 5.39 -18.79
CA ILE A 267 20.46 6.31 -18.19
C ILE A 267 21.76 6.30 -19.01
N PRO A 268 22.35 7.47 -19.33
CA PRO A 268 23.62 7.55 -20.04
C PRO A 268 24.74 6.77 -19.32
N GLN A 269 25.56 6.06 -20.09
CA GLN A 269 26.61 5.19 -19.56
C GLN A 269 27.58 5.90 -18.61
N GLU A 270 27.92 7.15 -18.94
CA GLU A 270 28.79 8.02 -18.12
C GLU A 270 28.23 8.24 -16.71
N THR A 271 26.90 8.29 -16.57
CA THR A 271 26.23 8.44 -15.28
C THR A 271 26.20 7.12 -14.53
N ILE A 272 25.93 6.00 -15.21
CA ILE A 272 25.93 4.65 -14.62
C ILE A 272 27.31 4.32 -14.04
N GLN A 273 28.38 4.68 -14.74
CA GLN A 273 29.75 4.33 -14.33
C GLN A 273 30.34 5.23 -13.23
N LYS A 274 29.59 6.23 -12.76
CA LYS A 274 30.11 7.27 -11.85
C LYS A 274 30.01 6.88 -10.37
N GLY A 275 31.17 6.78 -9.72
CA GLY A 275 31.27 6.65 -8.26
C GLY A 275 30.48 5.46 -7.69
N ARG A 276 29.84 5.67 -6.53
CA ARG A 276 29.05 4.63 -5.84
C ARG A 276 27.75 4.25 -6.55
N PHE A 277 27.26 5.08 -7.47
CA PHE A 277 26.05 4.77 -8.23
C PHE A 277 26.24 3.53 -9.13
N LYS A 278 27.48 3.29 -9.59
CA LYS A 278 27.88 2.09 -10.32
C LYS A 278 27.62 0.80 -9.54
N GLU A 279 27.87 0.80 -8.23
CA GLU A 279 27.65 -0.38 -7.38
C GLU A 279 26.16 -0.69 -7.28
N MET A 280 25.33 0.33 -7.04
CA MET A 280 23.87 0.19 -7.05
C MET A 280 23.36 -0.33 -8.39
N ALA A 281 23.85 0.23 -9.51
CA ALA A 281 23.46 -0.20 -10.85
C ALA A 281 23.77 -1.69 -11.10
N MET A 282 24.95 -2.16 -10.67
CA MET A 282 25.35 -3.56 -10.78
C MET A 282 24.47 -4.48 -9.93
N GLU A 283 24.05 -4.04 -8.75
CA GLU A 283 23.17 -4.80 -7.86
C GLU A 283 21.75 -4.90 -8.43
N THR A 284 21.17 -3.77 -8.85
CA THR A 284 19.81 -3.75 -9.42
C THR A 284 19.74 -4.55 -10.72
N ASN A 285 20.78 -4.51 -11.56
CA ASN A 285 20.80 -5.26 -12.82
C ASN A 285 20.84 -6.79 -12.66
N LYS A 286 21.14 -7.30 -11.46
CA LYS A 286 20.99 -8.73 -11.13
C LYS A 286 19.57 -9.11 -10.75
N GLY A 287 18.74 -8.14 -10.35
CA GLY A 287 17.35 -8.34 -9.97
C GLY A 287 16.41 -8.54 -11.17
N ASN A 288 15.17 -8.88 -10.84
CA ASN A 288 14.07 -9.08 -11.81
C ASN A 288 13.06 -7.92 -11.85
N HIS A 289 13.14 -6.96 -10.92
CA HIS A 289 12.14 -5.90 -10.76
C HIS A 289 12.59 -4.53 -11.29
N PHE A 290 13.88 -4.21 -11.22
CA PHE A 290 14.38 -2.93 -11.70
C PHE A 290 15.73 -3.06 -12.39
N ARG A 291 15.89 -2.50 -13.59
CA ARG A 291 17.18 -2.50 -14.31
C ARG A 291 17.49 -1.16 -14.98
N LEU A 292 18.78 -0.90 -15.14
CA LEU A 292 19.34 0.26 -15.80
C LEU A 292 19.96 -0.15 -17.13
N TYR A 293 19.61 0.58 -18.18
CA TYR A 293 20.09 0.36 -19.54
C TYR A 293 20.55 1.67 -20.17
N GLU A 294 21.46 1.58 -21.14
CA GLU A 294 21.94 2.73 -21.90
C GLU A 294 21.01 3.04 -23.09
N SER A 295 20.42 2.00 -23.69
CA SER A 295 19.56 2.10 -24.85
C SER A 295 18.14 1.64 -24.56
N LYS A 296 17.18 2.24 -25.25
CA LYS A 296 15.77 1.87 -25.18
C LYS A 296 15.55 0.44 -25.65
N GLU A 297 16.25 0.03 -26.71
CA GLU A 297 16.10 -1.28 -27.33
C GLU A 297 16.50 -2.42 -26.39
N GLU A 298 17.56 -2.24 -25.59
CA GLU A 298 17.96 -3.21 -24.57
C GLU A 298 16.98 -3.27 -23.40
N ALA A 299 16.51 -2.10 -22.96
CA ALA A 299 15.51 -2.01 -21.89
C ALA A 299 14.21 -2.70 -22.28
N GLU A 300 13.69 -2.41 -23.48
CA GLU A 300 12.46 -2.98 -24.01
C GLU A 300 12.55 -4.52 -24.14
N LYS A 301 13.66 -5.03 -24.69
CA LYS A 301 13.90 -6.49 -24.77
C LYS A 301 13.87 -7.17 -23.42
N TRP A 302 14.27 -6.51 -22.34
CA TRP A 302 14.20 -7.08 -21.00
C TRP A 302 12.82 -6.92 -20.36
N LEU A 303 12.16 -5.77 -20.54
CA LEU A 303 10.80 -5.55 -20.05
C LEU A 303 9.83 -6.58 -20.64
N LEU A 304 9.97 -6.87 -21.95
CA LEU A 304 9.11 -7.79 -22.69
C LEU A 304 9.49 -9.27 -22.59
N LYS A 305 10.57 -9.63 -21.87
CA LYS A 305 10.84 -11.03 -21.47
C LYS A 305 9.92 -11.44 -20.32
#